data_AF-A0A2N3GI25-F1
#
_entry.id   AF-A0A2N3GI25-F1
#
_cell.length_a   1.000
_cell.length_b   1.000
_cell.length_c   1.000
_cell.angle_alpha   90.00
_cell.angle_beta   90.00
_cell.angle_gamma   90.00
#
_symmetry.space_group_name_H-M   'P 1'
#
loop_
_entity.id
_entity.type
_entity.pdbx_description
1 polymer ?
#
loop_
_entity_poly.entity_id
_entity_poly.type
_entity_poly.pdbx_seq_one_letter_code
_entity_poly.pdbx_strand_id
1 'polypeptide(L)'
;MAEPSDIAEVIKAVQDDITTIVRGEVALVADEIKGEAAKAGIIAGLFGGAGYVAISAIAVLFSAFAFAWSIGYQAWFGLGILPALFWGFLTMGVLMLLIAGLLGLLGSRAPKPGAPTRSIEDAKEQIAFVKETISQASADAAAQPILAPRTKQPELG
;
A
#
# COMPACT_ATOMS: atom_id res chain seq x y z
N MET A 1 52.77 3.82 25.74
CA MET A 1 52.78 3.68 24.27
C MET A 1 51.51 2.90 24.00
N ALA A 2 50.48 3.48 23.39
CA ALA A 2 49.27 2.71 23.10
C ALA A 2 49.63 1.71 22.02
N GLU A 3 49.50 0.42 22.30
CA GLU A 3 49.73 -0.62 21.30
C GLU A 3 48.68 -0.50 20.19
N PRO A 4 49.05 -0.72 18.92
CA PRO A 4 48.12 -0.69 17.80
C PRO A 4 46.98 -1.71 17.91
N SER A 5 47.06 -2.68 18.84
CA SER A 5 45.96 -3.60 19.15
C SER A 5 44.80 -2.93 19.91
N ASP A 6 45.07 -1.92 20.74
CA ASP A 6 44.09 -1.31 21.65
C ASP A 6 43.03 -0.49 20.89
N ILE A 7 43.45 0.25 19.85
CA ILE A 7 42.54 0.98 18.95
C ILE A 7 41.72 0.02 18.08
N ALA A 8 42.33 -1.08 17.61
CA ALA A 8 41.64 -2.10 16.84
C ALA A 8 40.58 -2.82 17.68
N GLU A 9 40.85 -3.02 18.97
CA GLU A 9 39.94 -3.64 19.93
C GLU A 9 38.76 -2.72 20.30
N VAL A 10 39.00 -1.40 20.46
CA VAL A 10 37.94 -0.40 20.67
C VAL A 10 37.02 -0.26 19.46
N ILE A 11 37.56 -0.23 18.24
CA ILE A 11 36.75 -0.19 17.01
C ILE A 11 35.87 -1.43 16.90
N LYS A 12 36.42 -2.59 17.27
CA LYS A 12 35.70 -3.86 17.25
C LYS A 12 34.57 -3.88 18.29
N ALA A 13 34.82 -3.35 19.49
CA ALA A 13 33.80 -3.22 20.53
C ALA A 13 32.64 -2.29 20.12
N VAL A 14 32.95 -1.13 19.50
CA VAL A 14 31.92 -0.21 18.99
C VAL A 14 31.12 -0.83 17.84
N GLN A 15 31.76 -1.60 16.98
CA GLN A 15 31.08 -2.33 15.89
C GLN A 15 30.12 -3.40 16.43
N ASP A 16 30.51 -4.12 17.48
CA ASP A 16 29.66 -5.10 18.14
C ASP A 16 28.46 -4.45 18.85
N ASP A 17 28.65 -3.28 19.47
CA ASP A 17 27.56 -2.51 20.10
C ASP A 17 26.54 -2.00 19.07
N ILE A 18 27.03 -1.44 17.95
CA ILE A 18 26.16 -1.01 16.85
C ILE A 18 25.38 -2.21 16.29
N THR A 19 26.04 -3.35 16.11
CA THR A 19 25.38 -4.58 15.64
C THR A 19 24.31 -5.05 16.61
N THR A 20 24.55 -4.90 17.90
CA THR A 20 23.59 -5.27 18.96
C THR A 20 22.37 -4.35 18.96
N ILE A 21 22.54 -3.03 18.82
CA ILE A 21 21.44 -2.06 18.75
C ILE A 21 20.60 -2.29 17.48
N VAL A 22 21.23 -2.44 16.31
CA VAL A 22 20.54 -2.68 15.04
C VAL A 22 19.69 -3.95 15.11
N ARG A 23 20.23 -5.04 15.66
CA ARG A 23 19.45 -6.28 15.86
C ARG A 23 18.27 -6.07 16.81
N GLY A 24 18.44 -5.26 17.85
CA GLY A 24 17.37 -4.89 18.77
C GLY A 24 16.24 -4.10 18.10
N GLU A 25 16.58 -3.06 17.33
CA GLU A 25 15.60 -2.26 16.59
C GLU A 25 14.87 -3.08 15.53
N VAL A 26 15.59 -3.95 14.79
CA VAL A 26 14.96 -4.84 13.80
C VAL A 26 13.99 -5.81 14.47
N ALA A 27 14.34 -6.38 15.62
CA ALA A 27 13.44 -7.27 16.36
C ALA A 27 12.20 -6.51 16.87
N LEU A 28 12.38 -5.29 17.38
CA LEU A 28 11.31 -4.44 17.88
C LEU A 28 10.34 -4.02 16.76
N VAL A 29 10.90 -3.54 15.64
CA VAL A 29 10.15 -3.14 14.44
C VAL A 29 9.46 -4.34 13.82
N ALA A 30 10.09 -5.51 13.80
CA ALA A 30 9.44 -6.73 13.31
C ALA A 30 8.20 -7.09 14.13
N ASP A 31 8.20 -6.87 15.44
CA ASP A 31 7.03 -7.13 16.29
C ASP A 31 5.96 -6.04 16.16
N GLU A 32 6.36 -4.78 16.01
CA GLU A 32 5.43 -3.67 15.73
C GLU A 32 4.73 -3.84 14.38
N ILE A 33 5.48 -4.14 13.33
CA ILE A 33 4.95 -4.38 11.98
C ILE A 33 4.01 -5.59 11.97
N LYS A 34 4.28 -6.67 12.71
CA LYS A 34 3.35 -7.81 12.80
C LYS A 34 2.00 -7.38 13.36
N GLY A 35 2.00 -6.57 14.41
CA GLY A 35 0.79 -6.04 15.03
C GLY A 35 0.00 -5.14 14.07
N GLU A 36 0.70 -4.25 13.37
CA GLU A 36 0.08 -3.36 12.37
C GLU A 36 -0.43 -4.13 11.15
N ALA A 37 0.34 -5.08 10.62
CA ALA A 37 -0.04 -5.92 9.50
C ALA A 37 -1.26 -6.78 9.82
N ALA A 38 -1.38 -7.32 11.03
CA ALA A 38 -2.56 -8.05 11.47
C ALA A 38 -3.81 -7.16 11.50
N LYS A 39 -3.70 -5.93 12.05
CA LYS A 39 -4.80 -4.95 12.07
C LYS A 39 -5.21 -4.56 10.65
N ALA A 40 -4.23 -4.26 9.79
CA ALA A 40 -4.47 -3.94 8.39
C ALA A 40 -5.14 -5.11 7.66
N GLY A 41 -4.72 -6.36 7.94
CA GLY A 41 -5.34 -7.57 7.40
C GLY A 41 -6.79 -7.75 7.83
N ILE A 42 -7.12 -7.50 9.10
CA ILE A 42 -8.49 -7.54 9.60
C ILE A 42 -9.35 -6.48 8.93
N ILE A 43 -8.86 -5.25 8.80
CA ILE A 43 -9.57 -4.16 8.13
C ILE A 43 -9.81 -4.51 6.65
N ALA A 44 -8.77 -4.93 5.95
CA ALA A 44 -8.87 -5.36 4.56
C ALA A 44 -9.85 -6.53 4.39
N GLY A 45 -9.83 -7.50 5.31
CA GLY A 45 -10.75 -8.63 5.32
C GLY A 45 -12.21 -8.22 5.56
N LEU A 46 -12.46 -7.34 6.55
CA LEU A 46 -13.80 -6.83 6.85
C LEU A 46 -14.36 -5.99 5.70
N PHE A 47 -13.57 -5.08 5.13
CA PHE A 47 -14.01 -4.29 3.98
C PHE A 47 -14.17 -5.13 2.72
N GLY A 48 -13.30 -6.13 2.50
CA GLY A 48 -13.44 -7.09 1.41
C GLY A 48 -14.72 -7.92 1.55
N GLY A 49 -14.98 -8.44 2.75
CA GLY A 49 -16.21 -9.19 3.06
C GLY A 49 -17.47 -8.34 2.94
N ALA A 50 -17.46 -7.12 3.49
CA ALA A 50 -18.57 -6.18 3.36
C ALA A 50 -18.84 -5.81 1.90
N GLY A 51 -17.79 -5.61 1.09
CA GLY A 51 -17.91 -5.37 -0.35
C GLY A 51 -18.58 -6.54 -1.08
N TYR A 52 -18.16 -7.77 -0.79
CA TYR A 52 -18.78 -8.97 -1.34
C TYR A 52 -20.27 -9.06 -0.97
N VAL A 53 -20.59 -8.93 0.32
CA VAL A 53 -21.98 -8.99 0.81
C VAL A 53 -22.83 -7.90 0.18
N ALA A 54 -22.31 -6.67 0.05
CA ALA A 54 -23.02 -5.57 -0.59
C ALA A 54 -23.34 -5.87 -2.07
N ILE A 55 -22.37 -6.38 -2.83
CA ILE A 55 -22.58 -6.78 -4.23
C ILE A 55 -23.61 -7.91 -4.33
N SER A 56 -23.53 -8.93 -3.46
CA SER A 56 -24.51 -10.02 -3.41
C SER A 56 -25.92 -9.52 -3.05
N ALA A 57 -26.04 -8.61 -2.08
CA ALA A 57 -27.31 -8.01 -1.70
C ALA A 57 -27.95 -7.23 -2.87
N ILE A 58 -27.14 -6.47 -3.60
CA ILE A 58 -27.60 -5.77 -4.82
C ILE A 58 -28.11 -6.76 -5.88
N ALA A 59 -27.42 -7.89 -6.09
CA ALA A 59 -27.87 -8.93 -7.02
C ALA A 59 -29.21 -9.55 -6.61
N VAL A 60 -29.42 -9.80 -5.31
CA VAL A 60 -30.70 -10.28 -4.77
C VAL A 60 -31.80 -9.25 -4.97
N LEU A 61 -31.53 -7.96 -4.73
CA LEU A 61 -32.49 -6.88 -4.97
C LEU A 61 -32.89 -6.80 -6.43
N PHE A 62 -31.94 -6.84 -7.37
CA PHE A 62 -32.27 -6.86 -8.80
C PHE A 62 -33.09 -8.09 -9.20
N SER A 63 -32.82 -9.25 -8.60
CA SER A 63 -33.63 -10.46 -8.81
C SER A 63 -35.06 -10.29 -8.27
N ALA A 64 -35.24 -9.60 -7.14
CA ALA A 64 -36.56 -9.29 -6.60
C ALA A 64 -37.34 -8.33 -7.53
N PHE A 65 -36.69 -7.33 -8.10
CA PHE A 65 -37.30 -6.44 -9.09
C PHE A 65 -37.67 -7.17 -10.40
N ALA A 66 -36.81 -8.07 -10.87
CA ALA A 66 -37.13 -8.92 -12.01
C ALA A 66 -38.40 -9.75 -11.75
N PHE A 67 -38.52 -10.33 -10.55
CA PHE A 67 -39.71 -11.07 -10.14
C PHE A 67 -40.96 -10.17 -10.04
N ALA A 68 -40.83 -8.95 -9.52
CA ALA A 68 -41.92 -7.98 -9.50
C ALA A 68 -42.41 -7.67 -10.93
N TRP A 69 -41.49 -7.54 -11.89
CA TRP A 69 -41.83 -7.35 -13.29
C TRP A 69 -42.53 -8.58 -13.89
N SER A 70 -42.14 -9.79 -13.48
CA SER A 70 -42.85 -11.02 -13.84
C SER A 70 -44.31 -11.02 -13.38
N ILE A 71 -44.58 -10.58 -12.14
CA ILE A 71 -45.95 -10.44 -11.64
C ILE A 71 -46.73 -9.42 -12.48
N GLY A 72 -46.08 -8.30 -12.83
CA GLY A 72 -46.63 -7.32 -13.77
C GLY A 72 -47.03 -7.96 -15.10
N TYR A 73 -46.15 -8.78 -15.69
CA TYR A 73 -46.44 -9.50 -16.93
C TYR A 73 -47.65 -10.45 -16.84
N GLN A 74 -47.85 -11.09 -15.69
CA GLN A 74 -49.06 -11.89 -15.45
C GLN A 74 -50.31 -11.01 -15.42
N ALA A 75 -50.25 -9.87 -14.71
CA ALA A 75 -51.39 -8.98 -14.54
C ALA A 75 -51.76 -8.20 -15.82
N TRP A 76 -50.77 -7.71 -16.55
CA TRP A 76 -50.98 -6.85 -17.72
C TRP A 76 -51.29 -7.65 -19.00
N PHE A 77 -50.71 -8.84 -19.14
CA PHE A 77 -50.77 -9.61 -20.38
C PHE A 77 -51.37 -11.02 -20.20
N GLY A 78 -51.80 -11.38 -19.00
CA GLY A 78 -52.40 -12.69 -18.72
C GLY A 78 -51.45 -13.87 -18.93
N LEU A 79 -50.13 -13.64 -18.88
CA LEU A 79 -49.14 -14.68 -19.15
C LEU A 79 -49.12 -15.73 -18.04
N GLY A 80 -48.89 -17.00 -18.43
CA GLY A 80 -48.59 -18.06 -17.48
C GLY A 80 -47.29 -17.82 -16.71
N ILE A 81 -47.07 -18.58 -15.63
CA ILE A 81 -45.95 -18.38 -14.70
C ILE A 81 -44.59 -18.39 -15.42
N LEU A 82 -44.30 -19.42 -16.22
CA LEU A 82 -43.02 -19.56 -16.93
C LEU A 82 -42.74 -18.41 -17.90
N PRO A 83 -43.63 -18.07 -18.86
CA PRO A 83 -43.37 -16.97 -19.79
C PRO A 83 -43.30 -15.62 -19.08
N ALA A 84 -44.11 -15.38 -18.04
CA ALA A 84 -44.02 -14.15 -17.25
C ALA A 84 -42.69 -14.03 -16.50
N LEU A 85 -42.17 -15.15 -15.98
CA LEU A 85 -40.85 -15.18 -15.35
C LEU A 85 -39.75 -14.82 -16.34
N PHE A 86 -39.76 -15.44 -17.53
CA PHE A 86 -38.82 -15.14 -18.60
C PHE A 86 -38.83 -13.66 -18.99
N TRP A 87 -40.00 -13.09 -19.30
CA TRP A 87 -40.12 -11.70 -19.73
C TRP A 87 -39.78 -10.70 -18.62
N GLY A 88 -40.09 -11.05 -17.36
CA GLY A 88 -39.72 -10.26 -16.19
C GLY A 88 -38.22 -10.09 -16.04
N PHE A 89 -37.49 -11.21 -16.02
CA PHE A 89 -36.03 -11.21 -15.93
C PHE A 89 -35.36 -10.62 -17.16
N LEU A 90 -35.88 -10.88 -18.36
CA LEU A 90 -35.37 -10.29 -19.59
C LEU A 90 -35.47 -8.76 -19.57
N THR A 91 -36.61 -8.23 -19.14
CA THR A 91 -36.80 -6.77 -19.09
C THR A 91 -35.87 -6.13 -18.08
N MET A 92 -35.73 -6.71 -16.90
CA MET A 92 -34.79 -6.21 -15.90
C MET A 92 -33.34 -6.28 -16.40
N GLY A 93 -32.96 -7.36 -17.09
CA GLY A 93 -31.65 -7.50 -17.71
C GLY A 93 -31.36 -6.40 -18.75
N VAL A 94 -32.33 -6.11 -19.63
CA VAL A 94 -32.20 -5.01 -20.61
C VAL A 94 -32.07 -3.66 -19.90
N LEU A 95 -32.90 -3.39 -18.89
CA LEU A 95 -32.80 -2.15 -18.10
C LEU A 95 -31.42 -1.98 -17.46
N MET A 96 -30.86 -3.04 -16.88
CA MET A 96 -29.52 -3.03 -16.31
C MET A 96 -28.44 -2.77 -17.36
N LEU A 97 -28.54 -3.36 -18.55
CA LEU A 97 -27.60 -3.09 -19.65
C LEU A 97 -27.68 -1.64 -20.13
N LEU A 98 -28.88 -1.05 -20.19
CA LEU A 98 -29.05 0.37 -20.53
C LEU A 98 -28.42 1.27 -19.47
N ILE A 99 -28.64 0.98 -18.18
CA ILE A 99 -28.02 1.72 -17.08
C ILE A 99 -26.49 1.57 -17.12
N ALA A 100 -25.98 0.37 -17.29
CA ALA A 100 -24.54 0.10 -17.39
C ALA A 100 -23.92 0.83 -18.60
N GLY A 101 -24.60 0.81 -19.75
CA GLY A 101 -24.21 1.57 -20.93
C GLY A 101 -24.14 3.07 -20.62
N LEU A 102 -25.19 3.65 -20.03
CA LEU A 102 -25.23 5.07 -19.66
C LEU A 102 -24.11 5.43 -18.68
N LEU A 103 -23.91 4.63 -17.64
CA LEU A 103 -22.83 4.83 -16.67
C LEU A 103 -21.44 4.74 -17.33
N GLY A 104 -21.23 3.80 -18.25
CA GLY A 104 -19.98 3.70 -19.03
C GLY A 104 -19.77 4.91 -19.96
N LEU A 105 -20.84 5.40 -20.59
CA LEU A 105 -20.84 6.63 -21.40
C LEU A 105 -20.57 7.90 -20.59
N LEU A 106 -21.05 7.96 -19.34
CA LEU A 106 -20.75 9.08 -18.43
C LEU A 106 -19.33 8.97 -17.88
N GLY A 107 -18.90 7.77 -17.48
CA GLY A 107 -17.55 7.52 -16.98
C GLY A 107 -16.47 7.78 -18.03
N SER A 108 -16.71 7.43 -19.29
CA SER A 108 -15.80 7.72 -20.40
C SER A 108 -15.64 9.22 -20.70
N ARG A 109 -16.60 10.05 -20.26
CA ARG A 109 -16.54 11.51 -20.36
C ARG A 109 -16.05 12.19 -19.09
N ALA A 110 -15.86 11.44 -18.00
CA ALA A 110 -15.36 12.00 -16.77
C ALA A 110 -13.90 12.48 -16.94
N PRO A 111 -13.53 13.64 -16.37
CA PRO A 111 -12.15 14.10 -16.41
C PRO A 111 -11.24 13.07 -15.75
N LYS A 112 -10.17 12.69 -16.44
CA LYS A 112 -9.16 11.79 -15.88
C LYS A 112 -8.46 12.52 -14.72
N PRO A 113 -8.25 11.86 -13.56
CA PRO A 113 -7.45 12.43 -12.50
C PRO A 113 -6.08 12.81 -13.06
N GLY A 114 -5.65 14.07 -12.86
CA GLY A 114 -4.29 14.48 -13.21
C GLY A 114 -3.28 13.63 -12.43
N ALA A 115 -2.18 13.23 -13.07
CA ALA A 115 -1.12 12.53 -12.36
C ALA A 115 -0.62 13.41 -11.20
N PRO A 116 -0.37 12.84 -10.00
CA PRO A 116 0.15 13.60 -8.87
C PRO A 116 1.62 13.97 -9.15
N THR A 117 1.84 15.08 -9.87
CA THR A 117 3.16 15.54 -10.29
C THR A 117 4.04 15.92 -9.11
N ARG A 118 3.48 16.59 -8.10
CA ARG A 118 4.21 17.01 -6.89
C ARG A 118 4.75 15.82 -6.09
N SER A 119 3.91 14.82 -5.83
CA SER A 119 4.34 13.62 -5.07
C SER A 119 5.41 12.80 -5.81
N ILE A 120 5.42 12.85 -7.15
CA ILE A 120 6.46 12.19 -7.95
C ILE A 120 7.76 13.01 -7.93
N GLU A 121 7.70 14.34 -7.97
CA GLU A 121 8.87 15.22 -7.82
C GLU A 121 9.49 15.09 -6.43
N ASP A 122 8.68 15.17 -5.37
CA ASP A 122 9.13 15.03 -3.98
C ASP A 122 9.81 13.67 -3.74
N ALA A 123 9.29 12.59 -4.34
CA ALA A 123 9.89 11.27 -4.25
C ALA A 123 11.24 11.20 -4.98
N LYS A 124 11.38 11.84 -6.14
CA LYS A 124 12.64 11.88 -6.90
C LYS A 124 13.70 12.71 -6.18
N GLU A 125 13.31 13.84 -5.60
CA GLU A 125 14.20 14.71 -4.85
C GLU A 125 14.73 14.01 -3.60
N GLN A 126 13.87 13.27 -2.88
CA GLN A 126 14.29 12.46 -1.74
C GLN A 126 15.28 11.36 -2.13
N ILE A 127 15.02 10.65 -3.23
CA ILE A 127 15.94 9.61 -3.74
C ILE A 127 17.28 10.24 -4.17
N ALA A 128 17.25 11.41 -4.82
CA ALA A 128 18.44 12.13 -5.22
C ALA A 128 19.27 12.57 -4.01
N PHE A 129 18.62 13.15 -2.99
CA PHE A 129 19.26 13.58 -1.75
C PHE A 129 19.89 12.41 -0.98
N VAL A 130 19.22 11.26 -0.88
CA VAL A 130 19.76 10.05 -0.25
C VAL A 130 20.99 9.54 -1.02
N LYS A 131 20.94 9.50 -2.36
CA LYS A 131 22.05 9.07 -3.19
C LYS A 131 23.25 10.01 -3.09
N GLU A 132 22.99 11.32 -3.04
CA GLU A 132 23.99 12.36 -2.82
C GLU A 132 24.68 12.17 -1.47
N THR A 133 23.90 11.97 -0.40
CA THR A 133 24.40 11.76 0.97
C THR A 133 25.27 10.51 1.08
N ILE A 134 24.88 9.40 0.43
CA ILE A 134 25.68 8.17 0.38
C ILE A 134 26.98 8.38 -0.39
N SER A 135 26.93 9.09 -1.52
CA SER A 135 28.11 9.38 -2.33
C SER A 135 29.09 10.29 -1.61
N GLN A 136 28.60 11.35 -0.96
CA GLN A 136 29.41 12.27 -0.15
C GLN A 136 30.03 11.57 1.05
N ALA A 137 29.25 10.75 1.78
CA ALA A 137 29.79 9.94 2.88
C ALA A 137 30.89 8.98 2.42
N SER A 138 30.77 8.38 1.22
CA SER A 138 31.80 7.52 0.65
C SER A 138 33.06 8.28 0.21
N ALA A 139 32.90 9.50 -0.30
CA ALA A 139 34.00 10.36 -0.74
C ALA A 139 34.76 10.96 0.46
N ASP A 140 34.04 11.39 1.50
CA ASP A 140 34.61 11.87 2.76
C ASP A 140 35.33 10.75 3.51
N ALA A 141 34.81 9.52 3.48
CA ALA A 141 35.49 8.34 4.02
C ALA A 141 36.78 8.02 3.26
N ALA A 142 36.86 8.31 1.95
CA ALA A 142 38.06 8.13 1.15
C ALA A 142 39.06 9.30 1.27
N ALA A 143 38.58 10.50 1.61
CA ALA A 143 39.38 11.72 1.69
C ALA A 143 39.92 12.04 3.11
N GLN A 144 39.40 11.40 4.15
CA GLN A 144 39.84 11.59 5.54
C GLN A 144 41.02 10.67 5.91
N PRO A 145 42.24 11.21 6.21
CA PRO A 145 43.36 10.45 6.76
C PRO A 145 43.27 10.31 8.30
N ILE A 146 42.07 10.40 8.89
CA ILE A 146 41.84 10.61 10.34
C ILE A 146 41.97 9.33 11.17
N LEU A 147 43.07 8.61 10.99
CA LEU A 147 43.75 7.95 12.11
C LEU A 147 45.27 8.17 11.97
N ALA A 148 45.70 9.42 11.74
CA ALA A 148 47.08 9.78 12.01
C ALA A 148 47.31 9.64 13.53
N PRO A 149 48.26 8.81 13.99
CA PRO A 149 48.49 8.61 15.41
C PRO A 149 48.82 9.95 16.07
N ARG A 150 48.11 10.28 17.16
CA ARG A 150 48.42 11.44 18.01
C ARG A 150 49.85 11.25 18.51
N THR A 151 50.81 11.87 17.83
CA THR A 151 52.21 11.89 18.27
C THR A 151 52.24 12.61 19.61
N LYS A 152 52.88 11.96 20.58
CA LYS A 152 52.99 12.44 21.95
C LYS A 152 53.49 13.88 21.98
N GLN A 153 52.74 14.77 22.64
CA GLN A 153 53.27 16.05 23.08
C GLN A 153 54.49 15.78 23.99
N PRO A 154 55.63 16.45 23.76
CA PRO A 154 56.75 16.36 24.67
C PRO A 154 56.42 17.10 25.96
N GLU A 155 56.66 16.40 27.07
CA GLU A 155 56.62 16.89 28.44
C GLU A 155 57.44 18.18 28.55
N LEU A 156 56.82 19.25 29.07
CA LEU A 156 57.51 20.48 29.46
C LEU A 156 57.54 20.57 30.99
N GLY A 157 58.74 20.43 31.54
CA GLY A 157 59.16 21.01 32.82
C GLY A 157 59.03 20.13 34.05
#